data_AF-A0A3R6XQH9-F1
#
_entry.id   AF-A0A3R6XQH9-F1
#
_cell.length_a   1.000
_cell.length_b   1.000
_cell.length_c   1.000
_cell.angle_alpha   90.00
_cell.angle_beta   90.00
_cell.angle_gamma   90.00
#
_symmetry.space_group_name_H-M   'P 1'
#
loop_
_entity.id
_entity.type
_entity.pdbx_description
1 polymer ?
#
loop_
_entity_poly.entity_id
_entity_poly.type
_entity_poly.pdbx_seq_one_letter_code
_entity_poly.pdbx_strand_id
1 'polypeptide(L)'
;MMYCRVETIIKKVQALKLRNSKLPALTVDGHVLCQSHAIARYAGWLAGLYSTENRLDACLVDEITDFCEDFMQKAIPSFREADPAKKKAMRVELASTTFPEMFALLEARVAS
;
A
#
# COMPACT_ATOMS: atom_id res chain seq x y z
N MET A 1 -26.91 -7.31 -3.49
CA MET A 1 -26.40 -8.61 -2.98
C MET A 1 -24.87 -8.69 -2.91
N MET A 2 -24.15 -7.56 -2.92
CA MET A 2 -22.67 -7.52 -2.87
C MET A 2 -22.10 -7.31 -1.46
N TYR A 3 -22.95 -6.90 -0.50
CA TYR A 3 -22.55 -6.66 0.91
C TYR A 3 -22.43 -7.94 1.76
N CYS A 4 -23.23 -8.98 1.49
CA CYS A 4 -23.24 -10.21 2.30
C CYS A 4 -21.92 -11.03 2.17
N ARG A 5 -21.18 -10.84 1.07
CA ARG A 5 -19.93 -11.57 0.80
C ARG A 5 -18.71 -10.93 1.46
N VAL A 6 -18.77 -9.63 1.78
CA VAL A 6 -17.72 -8.92 2.51
C VAL A 6 -17.71 -9.34 3.99
N GLU A 7 -18.87 -9.43 4.63
CA GLU A 7 -18.94 -9.88 6.03
C GLU A 7 -18.45 -11.31 6.24
N THR A 8 -18.71 -12.20 5.29
CA THR A 8 -18.28 -13.60 5.37
C THR A 8 -16.75 -13.71 5.26
N ILE A 9 -16.12 -12.87 4.43
CA ILE A 9 -14.66 -12.75 4.37
C ILE A 9 -14.12 -12.18 5.68
N ILE A 10 -14.73 -11.11 6.22
CA ILE A 10 -14.35 -10.49 7.49
C ILE A 10 -14.42 -11.50 8.65
N LYS A 11 -15.48 -12.33 8.72
CA LYS A 11 -15.66 -13.33 9.78
C LYS A 11 -14.64 -14.47 9.70
N LYS A 12 -14.30 -14.96 8.49
CA LYS A 12 -13.23 -15.97 8.33
C LYS A 12 -11.85 -15.40 8.67
N VAL A 13 -11.62 -14.12 8.38
CA VAL A 13 -10.40 -13.40 8.74
C VAL A 13 -10.29 -13.19 10.26
N GLN A 14 -11.39 -12.90 10.97
CA GLN A 14 -11.42 -12.75 12.43
C GLN A 14 -11.07 -14.04 13.20
N ALA A 15 -11.34 -15.21 12.60
CA ALA A 15 -10.99 -16.50 13.21
C ALA A 15 -9.49 -16.83 13.13
N LEU A 16 -8.76 -16.24 12.18
CA LEU A 16 -7.29 -16.21 12.27
C LEU A 16 -6.93 -15.19 13.35
N LYS A 17 -6.31 -15.65 14.43
CA LYS A 17 -5.68 -14.78 15.45
C LYS A 17 -4.49 -14.06 14.79
N LEU A 18 -4.78 -13.02 14.02
CA LEU A 18 -3.80 -12.22 13.29
C LEU A 18 -2.89 -11.53 14.30
N ARG A 19 -1.58 -11.73 14.16
CA ARG A 19 -0.56 -11.19 15.07
C ARG A 19 -0.71 -9.67 15.29
N ASN A 20 -1.22 -8.94 14.29
CA ASN A 20 -1.30 -7.48 14.29
C ASN A 20 -2.73 -6.90 14.15
N SER A 21 -3.81 -7.70 14.24
CA SER A 21 -5.23 -7.25 14.12
C SER A 21 -5.59 -6.34 12.92
N LYS A 22 -4.69 -6.20 11.94
CA LYS A 22 -4.83 -5.35 10.76
C LYS A 22 -4.61 -6.20 9.51
N LEU A 23 -5.36 -5.88 8.47
CA LEU A 23 -5.19 -6.43 7.13
C LEU A 23 -4.29 -5.49 6.30
N PRO A 24 -3.59 -6.03 5.28
CA PRO A 24 -3.59 -7.42 4.83
C PRO A 24 -2.71 -8.36 5.67
N ALA A 25 -3.01 -9.65 5.61
CA ALA A 25 -2.22 -10.74 6.19
C ALA A 25 -2.13 -11.93 5.21
N LEU A 26 -0.95 -12.56 5.14
CA LEU A 26 -0.66 -13.70 4.27
C LEU A 26 -0.11 -14.85 5.12
N THR A 27 -0.60 -16.07 4.92
CA THR A 27 -0.05 -17.26 5.60
C THR A 27 0.77 -18.09 4.62
N VAL A 28 2.02 -18.38 4.99
CA VAL A 28 2.96 -19.20 4.21
C VAL A 28 3.57 -20.23 5.13
N ASP A 29 3.38 -21.52 4.85
CA ASP A 29 3.93 -22.63 5.65
C ASP A 29 3.66 -22.51 7.16
N GLY A 30 2.45 -22.04 7.51
CA GLY A 30 2.06 -21.82 8.91
C GLY A 30 2.58 -20.51 9.54
N HIS A 31 3.43 -19.75 8.84
CA HIS A 31 3.86 -18.41 9.25
C HIS A 31 2.86 -17.34 8.77
N VAL A 32 2.39 -16.50 9.68
CA VAL A 32 1.53 -15.35 9.36
C VAL A 32 2.38 -14.10 9.15
N LEU A 33 2.41 -13.61 7.91
CA LEU A 33 3.01 -12.36 7.49
C LEU A 33 1.96 -11.24 7.51
N CYS A 34 2.36 -10.04 7.92
CA CYS A 34 1.53 -8.83 7.98
C CYS A 34 2.27 -7.68 7.28
N GLN A 35 1.56 -6.57 7.03
CA GLN A 35 2.03 -5.39 6.29
C GLN A 35 2.14 -5.62 4.79
N SER A 36 1.40 -4.83 4.01
CA SER A 36 1.33 -4.95 2.55
C SER A 36 2.70 -4.89 1.89
N HIS A 37 3.57 -3.94 2.25
CA HIS A 37 4.90 -3.81 1.63
C HIS A 37 5.86 -4.94 2.01
N ALA A 38 5.79 -5.47 3.24
CA ALA A 38 6.59 -6.64 3.60
C ALA A 38 6.14 -7.89 2.83
N ILE A 39 4.83 -8.08 2.69
CA ILE A 39 4.24 -9.17 1.88
C ILE A 39 4.60 -9.01 0.40
N ALA A 40 4.55 -7.79 -0.13
CA ALA A 40 4.90 -7.50 -1.53
C ALA A 40 6.37 -7.81 -1.82
N ARG A 41 7.30 -7.45 -0.93
CA ARG A 41 8.73 -7.81 -1.07
C ARG A 41 8.94 -9.32 -1.00
N TYR A 42 8.25 -10.02 -0.10
CA TYR A 42 8.29 -11.48 -0.04
C TYR A 42 7.81 -12.12 -1.36
N ALA A 43 6.69 -11.64 -1.90
CA ALA A 43 6.19 -12.12 -3.20
C ALA A 43 7.13 -11.75 -4.36
N GLY A 44 7.71 -10.55 -4.35
CA GLY A 44 8.68 -10.09 -5.35
C GLY A 44 9.94 -10.94 -5.34
N TRP A 45 10.44 -11.33 -4.17
CA TRP A 45 11.56 -12.25 -4.04
C TRP A 45 11.25 -13.61 -4.66
N LEU A 46 10.10 -14.22 -4.32
CA LEU A 46 9.68 -15.50 -4.90
C LEU A 46 9.51 -15.45 -6.42
N ALA A 47 9.10 -14.30 -6.96
CA ALA A 47 8.90 -14.08 -8.38
C ALA A 47 10.18 -13.66 -9.13
N GLY A 48 11.31 -13.47 -8.43
CA GLY A 48 12.55 -12.94 -9.03
C GLY A 48 12.48 -11.47 -9.46
N LEU A 49 11.54 -10.69 -8.89
CA LEU A 49 11.32 -9.26 -9.15
C LEU A 49 11.95 -8.34 -8.08
N TYR A 50 12.42 -8.91 -6.97
CA TYR A 50 13.12 -8.19 -5.92
C TYR A 50 14.51 -8.78 -5.72
N SER A 51 15.55 -7.95 -5.79
CA SER A 51 16.94 -8.42 -5.73
C SER A 51 17.30 -8.89 -4.32
N THR A 52 17.86 -10.10 -4.19
CA THR A 52 18.48 -10.59 -2.94
C THR A 52 19.99 -10.54 -2.95
N GLU A 53 20.58 -10.51 -4.14
CA GLU A 53 22.03 -10.56 -4.31
C GLU A 53 22.66 -9.17 -4.30
N ASN A 54 21.94 -8.16 -4.79
CA ASN A 54 22.40 -6.78 -4.82
C ASN A 54 21.54 -5.89 -3.91
N ARG A 55 22.16 -5.44 -2.81
CA ARG A 55 21.52 -4.57 -1.83
C ARG A 55 21.17 -3.20 -2.40
N LEU A 56 21.93 -2.70 -3.37
CA LEU A 56 21.62 -1.42 -4.00
C LEU A 56 20.32 -1.54 -4.80
N ASP A 57 20.20 -2.56 -5.65
CA ASP A 57 18.99 -2.78 -6.45
C ASP A 57 17.75 -2.98 -5.56
N ALA A 58 17.88 -3.73 -4.47
CA ALA A 58 16.82 -3.88 -3.47
C ALA A 58 16.41 -2.54 -2.86
N CYS A 59 17.38 -1.70 -2.51
CA CYS A 59 17.15 -0.36 -1.99
C CYS A 59 16.42 0.54 -3.00
N LEU A 60 16.77 0.46 -4.30
CA LEU A 60 16.08 1.24 -5.34
C LEU A 60 14.60 0.81 -5.50
N VAL A 61 14.30 -0.48 -5.33
CA VAL A 61 12.90 -0.95 -5.33
C VAL A 61 12.16 -0.48 -4.08
N ASP A 62 12.82 -0.52 -2.92
CA ASP A 62 12.25 -0.04 -1.66
C ASP A 62 11.98 1.48 -1.70
N GLU A 63 12.89 2.26 -2.28
CA GLU A 63 12.74 3.71 -2.48
C GLU A 63 11.43 4.05 -3.22
N ILE A 64 11.15 3.36 -4.33
CA ILE A 64 9.93 3.58 -5.11
C ILE A 64 8.68 3.10 -4.33
N THR A 65 8.81 2.00 -3.59
CA THR A 65 7.70 1.45 -2.79
C THR A 65 7.33 2.38 -1.63
N ASP A 66 8.33 2.92 -0.94
CA ASP A 66 8.14 3.86 0.18
C ASP A 66 7.63 5.22 -0.32
N PHE A 67 8.05 5.66 -1.51
CA PHE A 67 7.45 6.82 -2.16
C PHE A 67 5.94 6.64 -2.41
N CYS A 68 5.52 5.42 -2.80
CA CYS A 68 4.11 5.09 -2.95
C CYS A 68 3.36 5.13 -1.60
N GLU A 69 4.00 4.77 -0.48
CA GLU A 69 3.42 4.93 0.85
C GLU A 69 3.19 6.39 1.19
N ASP A 70 4.17 7.27 0.94
CA ASP A 70 4.05 8.71 1.17
C ASP A 70 2.88 9.30 0.37
N PHE A 71 2.75 8.89 -0.89
CA PHE A 71 1.60 9.23 -1.72
C PHE A 71 0.28 8.79 -1.08
N MET A 72 0.20 7.52 -0.65
CA MET A 72 -0.99 6.97 -0.02
C MET A 72 -1.33 7.68 1.31
N GLN A 73 -0.34 8.07 2.10
CA GLN A 73 -0.55 8.83 3.34
C GLN A 73 -1.19 10.19 3.09
N LYS A 74 -0.89 10.85 1.95
CA LYS A 74 -1.59 12.07 1.52
C LYS A 74 -3.03 11.79 1.05
N ALA A 75 -3.26 10.67 0.38
CA ALA A 75 -4.56 10.30 -0.17
C ALA A 75 -5.57 9.82 0.90
N ILE A 76 -5.11 9.04 1.87
CA ILE A 76 -5.93 8.35 2.89
C ILE A 76 -6.88 9.29 3.66
N PRO A 77 -6.47 10.47 4.14
CA PRO A 77 -7.36 11.42 4.79
C PRO A 77 -8.60 11.74 3.95
N SER A 78 -8.44 11.90 2.63
CA SER A 78 -9.56 12.18 1.72
C SER A 78 -10.50 10.98 1.55
N PHE A 79 -10.03 9.74 1.75
CA PHE A 79 -10.90 8.55 1.72
C PHE A 79 -11.74 8.44 2.98
N ARG A 80 -11.14 8.79 4.13
CA ARG A 80 -11.78 8.72 5.46
C ARG A 80 -12.65 9.93 5.79
N GLU A 81 -12.57 11.00 5.01
CA GLU A 81 -13.41 12.19 5.20
C GLU A 81 -14.89 11.87 4.92
N ALA A 82 -15.74 12.24 5.88
CA ALA A 82 -17.18 11.97 5.87
C ALA A 82 -17.96 13.11 5.19
N ASP A 83 -17.53 14.36 5.36
CA ASP A 83 -18.17 15.52 4.74
C ASP A 83 -17.87 15.54 3.22
N PRO A 84 -18.90 15.46 2.36
CA PRO A 84 -18.72 15.50 0.90
C PRO A 84 -18.04 16.79 0.39
N ALA A 85 -18.33 17.95 0.99
CA ALA A 85 -17.78 19.22 0.56
C ALA A 85 -16.28 19.30 0.89
N LYS A 86 -15.91 18.95 2.13
CA LYS A 86 -14.52 18.88 2.57
C LYS A 86 -13.73 17.81 1.82
N LYS A 87 -14.31 16.62 1.61
CA LYS A 87 -13.71 15.55 0.78
C LYS A 87 -13.40 16.04 -0.62
N LYS A 88 -14.33 16.80 -1.25
CA LYS A 88 -14.12 17.37 -2.58
C LYS A 88 -12.98 18.40 -2.56
N ALA A 89 -12.98 19.33 -1.60
CA ALA A 89 -11.92 20.34 -1.46
C ALA A 89 -10.53 19.70 -1.30
N MET A 90 -10.39 18.70 -0.42
CA MET A 90 -9.14 17.96 -0.24
C MET A 90 -8.66 17.29 -1.53
N ARG A 91 -9.57 16.69 -2.31
CA ARG A 91 -9.21 16.03 -3.58
C ARG A 91 -8.82 17.03 -4.66
N VAL A 92 -9.42 18.22 -4.66
CA VAL A 92 -9.02 19.31 -5.57
C VAL A 92 -7.59 19.75 -5.23
N GLU A 93 -7.29 20.00 -3.95
CA GLU A 93 -5.93 20.32 -3.50
C GLU A 93 -4.94 19.24 -3.93
N LEU A 94 -5.19 17.98 -3.55
CA LEU A 94 -4.33 16.85 -3.92
C LEU A 94 -4.06 16.77 -5.43
N ALA A 95 -5.11 16.94 -6.26
CA ALA A 95 -4.98 16.85 -7.72
C ALA A 95 -4.29 18.07 -8.35
N SER A 96 -4.44 19.26 -7.77
CA SER A 96 -3.95 20.51 -8.34
C SER A 96 -2.51 20.87 -7.92
N THR A 97 -2.07 20.43 -6.75
CA THR A 97 -0.77 20.82 -6.18
C THR A 97 0.05 19.60 -5.75
N THR A 98 -0.43 18.85 -4.75
CA THR A 98 0.38 17.81 -4.09
C THR A 98 0.81 16.69 -5.03
N PHE A 99 -0.12 16.11 -5.79
CA PHE A 99 0.21 14.98 -6.67
C PHE A 99 1.03 15.37 -7.89
N PRO A 100 0.76 16.49 -8.59
CA PRO A 100 1.66 16.97 -9.64
C PRO A 100 3.12 17.14 -9.17
N GLU A 101 3.34 17.75 -8.01
CA GLU A 101 4.70 17.92 -7.45
C GLU A 101 5.37 16.56 -7.15
N MET A 102 4.64 15.66 -6.49
CA MET A 102 5.14 14.31 -6.18
C MET A 102 5.45 13.52 -7.46
N PHE A 103 4.56 13.52 -8.45
CA PHE A 103 4.76 12.77 -9.69
C PHE A 103 5.90 13.35 -10.54
N ALA A 104 6.15 14.66 -10.49
CA ALA A 104 7.33 15.23 -11.13
C ALA A 104 8.64 14.69 -10.52
N LEU A 105 8.69 14.54 -9.19
CA LEU A 105 9.84 13.94 -8.51
C LEU A 105 10.01 12.46 -8.88
N LEU A 106 8.91 11.71 -8.91
CA LEU A 106 8.92 10.29 -9.29
C LEU A 106 9.38 10.09 -10.73
N GLU A 107 8.87 10.90 -11.67
CA GLU A 107 9.26 10.85 -13.08
C GLU A 107 10.76 11.11 -13.24
N ALA A 108 11.27 12.17 -12.58
CA ALA A 108 12.69 12.49 -12.61
C ALA A 108 13.56 11.35 -12.05
N ARG A 109 13.05 10.63 -11.03
CA ARG A 109 13.76 9.52 -10.38
C ARG A 109 13.76 8.23 -11.20
N VAL A 110 12.69 7.97 -11.96
CA VAL A 110 12.56 6.76 -12.80
C VAL A 110 13.22 6.95 -14.16
N ALA A 111 13.32 8.19 -14.65
CA ALA A 111 13.97 8.51 -15.93
C ALA A 111 15.51 8.61 -15.84
N SER A 112 16.09 8.62 -14.63
CA SER A 112 17.54 8.70 -14.38
C SER A 112 18.22 7.34 -14.44
#